data_AF-A0A4W5P6E9-F1
#
_entry.id   AF-A0A4W5P6E9-F1
#
_cell.length_a   1.000
_cell.length_b   1.000
_cell.length_c   1.000
_cell.angle_alpha   90.00
_cell.angle_beta   90.00
_cell.angle_gamma   90.00
#
_symmetry.space_group_name_H-M   'P 1'
#
loop_
_entity.id
_entity.type
_entity.pdbx_description
1 polymer ?
#
loop_
_entity_poly.entity_id
_entity_poly.type
_entity_poly.pdbx_seq_one_letter_code
_entity_poly.pdbx_strand_id
1 'polypeptide(L)'
;MDEINLHYRFLNWRRRIREIREVRAVRYRERFKRMMRDGEVLCYQGNSDEVGCYVAPRPLSKGNFYFEVTIVDTGVRGMIAVGLVPQYYKLDHQPGWLPHSVAYHADDGKLYNGNTIGQQFGPKCNRGDRIGCGIYLEAFEDGQTTVFFTKNGKEVGTVVVPGSPEALYPAVGMHSLGEEVQLDLQAEWGIEKENGLMIVDSHEDEWGRLHDVRVTGSLLEYVGKGKSIVDVGLAQARLPLNTRCHYYELEITDAGEKCYIALGLARRDYPKNRHPGWSRGSIAYHADDGKLFQGSGVGDAFGPRCFEGDVMGCGIMFPRDYILDSGDDNDDGDLELLPKQRRVQNDLYMNDEDEEEDGEELEGEQEERKVMVRDSFVYISKPSNRARALAL
;
A
#
# COMPACT_ATOMS: atom_id res chain seq x y z
N MET A 1 37.74 28.90 -27.62
CA MET A 1 37.39 29.49 -26.30
C MET A 1 36.16 28.81 -25.69
N ASP A 2 35.27 28.23 -26.50
CA ASP A 2 34.01 27.64 -26.03
C ASP A 2 34.12 26.23 -25.39
N GLU A 3 35.09 25.42 -25.81
CA GLU A 3 35.27 24.06 -25.25
C GLU A 3 35.77 24.07 -23.79
N ILE A 4 36.62 25.03 -23.43
CA ILE A 4 37.08 25.22 -22.05
C ILE A 4 35.90 25.58 -21.15
N ASN A 5 34.97 26.41 -21.64
CA ASN A 5 33.78 26.85 -20.90
C ASN A 5 32.79 25.69 -20.68
N LEU A 6 32.65 24.78 -21.66
CA LEU A 6 31.82 23.58 -21.54
C LEU A 6 32.40 22.59 -20.52
N HIS A 7 33.73 22.41 -20.52
CA HIS A 7 34.42 21.53 -19.57
C HIS A 7 34.29 22.02 -18.12
N TYR A 8 34.43 23.33 -17.88
CA TYR A 8 34.21 23.93 -16.57
C TYR A 8 32.74 23.82 -16.10
N ARG A 9 31.77 23.98 -17.00
CA ARG A 9 30.34 23.76 -16.69
C ARG A 9 30.04 22.30 -16.33
N PHE A 10 30.66 21.34 -17.02
CA PHE A 10 30.53 19.91 -16.71
C PHE A 10 31.17 19.53 -15.37
N LEU A 11 32.35 20.06 -15.06
CA LEU A 11 33.02 19.86 -13.77
C LEU A 11 32.21 20.44 -12.60
N ASN A 12 31.66 21.65 -12.77
CA ASN A 12 30.78 22.28 -11.78
C ASN A 12 29.47 21.50 -11.61
N TRP A 13 28.89 20.98 -12.69
CA TRP A 13 27.72 20.11 -12.64
C TRP A 13 28.00 18.80 -11.90
N ARG A 14 29.12 18.14 -12.17
CA ARG A 14 29.53 16.90 -11.46
C ARG A 14 29.84 17.14 -9.99
N ARG A 15 30.46 18.28 -9.64
CA ARG A 15 30.63 18.68 -8.22
C ARG A 15 29.28 18.90 -7.54
N ARG A 16 28.36 19.60 -8.19
CA ARG A 16 27.03 19.88 -7.64
C ARG A 16 26.17 18.62 -7.49
N ILE A 17 26.24 17.68 -8.44
CA ILE A 17 25.62 16.34 -8.28
C ILE A 17 26.26 15.56 -7.15
N ARG A 18 27.59 15.61 -7.01
CA ARG A 18 28.30 14.93 -5.93
C ARG A 18 27.91 15.52 -4.57
N GLU A 19 27.86 16.84 -4.44
CA GLU A 19 27.37 17.54 -3.24
C GLU A 19 25.90 17.18 -2.95
N ILE A 20 25.01 17.16 -3.95
CA ILE A 20 23.60 16.75 -3.74
C ILE A 20 23.52 15.29 -3.29
N ARG A 21 24.31 14.39 -3.87
CA ARG A 21 24.38 12.98 -3.49
C ARG A 21 24.98 12.79 -2.10
N GLU A 22 26.01 13.54 -1.74
CA GLU A 22 26.62 13.54 -0.41
C GLU A 22 25.67 14.10 0.64
N VAL A 23 24.98 15.21 0.37
CA VAL A 23 23.95 15.79 1.24
C VAL A 23 22.78 14.83 1.42
N ARG A 24 22.32 14.15 0.36
CA ARG A 24 21.29 13.10 0.46
C ARG A 24 21.79 11.88 1.22
N ALA A 25 23.03 11.44 0.99
CA ALA A 25 23.62 10.30 1.68
C ALA A 25 23.78 10.58 3.20
N VAL A 26 24.12 11.80 3.59
CA VAL A 26 24.18 12.21 5.02
C VAL A 26 22.80 12.21 5.66
N ARG A 27 21.75 12.62 4.93
CA ARG A 27 20.37 12.64 5.45
C ARG A 27 19.80 11.25 5.76
N TYR A 28 20.28 10.20 5.08
CA TYR A 28 19.74 8.84 5.17
C TYR A 28 20.67 7.84 5.87
N ARG A 29 21.52 8.33 6.79
CA ARG A 29 22.31 7.45 7.66
C ARG A 29 21.67 7.35 9.03
N GLU A 30 21.69 6.14 9.57
CA GLU A 30 21.41 5.92 10.98
C GLU A 30 22.41 6.73 11.83
N ARG A 31 21.97 7.08 13.02
CA ARG A 31 22.78 7.82 13.98
C ARG A 31 22.66 7.18 15.34
N PHE A 32 23.79 6.89 15.96
CA PHE A 32 23.78 6.35 17.30
C PHE A 32 24.99 6.78 18.11
N LYS A 33 24.84 6.76 19.44
CA LYS A 33 25.91 7.02 20.40
C LYS A 33 25.72 6.06 21.57
N ARG A 34 26.82 5.42 22.03
CA ARG A 34 26.80 4.43 23.12
C ARG A 34 25.83 3.26 22.88
N MET A 35 25.64 2.92 21.61
CA MET A 35 24.88 1.77 21.14
C MET A 35 25.77 1.00 20.17
N MET A 36 25.61 -0.31 20.13
CA MET A 36 26.10 -1.17 19.06
C MET A 36 24.92 -1.72 18.30
N ARG A 37 25.04 -1.78 16.97
CA ARG A 37 24.05 -2.38 16.09
C ARG A 37 24.66 -3.60 15.39
N ASP A 38 24.01 -4.74 15.52
CA ASP A 38 24.30 -5.95 14.74
C ASP A 38 23.01 -6.43 14.07
N GLY A 39 22.88 -6.19 12.76
CA GLY A 39 21.63 -6.40 12.03
C GLY A 39 20.47 -5.59 12.61
N GLU A 40 19.50 -6.31 13.17
CA GLU A 40 18.31 -5.75 13.84
C GLU A 40 18.50 -5.58 15.35
N VAL A 41 19.57 -6.12 15.92
CA VAL A 41 19.83 -6.05 17.36
C VAL A 41 20.54 -4.75 17.70
N LEU A 42 20.02 -4.05 18.71
CA LEU A 42 20.65 -2.88 19.33
C LEU A 42 21.01 -3.22 20.78
N CYS A 43 22.29 -3.06 21.10
CA CYS A 43 22.83 -3.29 22.45
C CYS A 43 23.37 -1.98 23.03
N TYR A 44 23.13 -1.76 24.31
CA TYR A 44 23.72 -0.64 25.03
C TYR A 44 25.22 -0.83 25.26
N GLN A 45 26.02 0.21 25.05
CA GLN A 45 27.48 0.23 25.24
C GLN A 45 27.99 1.41 26.07
N GLY A 46 27.10 2.12 26.76
CA GLY A 46 27.50 3.20 27.66
C GLY A 46 27.87 2.72 29.07
N ASN A 47 28.25 3.66 29.92
CA ASN A 47 28.41 3.42 31.36
C ASN A 47 27.13 3.78 32.13
N SER A 48 26.98 3.31 33.37
CA SER A 48 25.74 3.41 34.17
C SER A 48 25.07 4.80 34.30
N ASP A 49 25.76 5.89 33.99
CA ASP A 49 25.24 7.27 34.07
C ASP A 49 25.00 7.93 32.70
N GLU A 50 25.26 7.22 31.60
CA GLU A 50 25.22 7.79 30.26
C GLU A 50 24.06 7.28 29.42
N VAL A 51 23.29 8.18 28.80
CA VAL A 51 22.28 7.73 27.83
C VAL A 51 22.93 7.36 26.50
N GLY A 52 22.54 6.21 25.96
CA GLY A 52 22.72 5.82 24.57
C GLY A 52 21.43 6.02 23.79
N CYS A 53 21.55 6.44 22.53
CA CYS A 53 20.40 6.70 21.69
C CYS A 53 20.74 6.34 20.25
N TYR A 54 19.80 5.66 19.60
CA TYR A 54 19.79 5.30 18.20
C TYR A 54 18.63 6.01 17.50
N VAL A 55 18.89 6.56 16.31
CA VAL A 55 17.91 7.18 15.42
C VAL A 55 18.02 6.53 14.04
N ALA A 56 16.89 6.05 13.54
CA ALA A 56 16.78 5.38 12.26
C ALA A 56 17.16 6.28 11.07
N PRO A 57 17.54 5.70 9.92
CA PRO A 57 17.96 6.47 8.74
C PRO A 57 16.83 7.19 8.01
N ARG A 58 15.57 6.82 8.23
CA ARG A 58 14.41 7.38 7.53
C ARG A 58 13.33 7.78 8.53
N PRO A 59 12.58 8.87 8.24
CA PRO A 59 11.41 9.21 9.03
C PRO A 59 10.27 8.22 8.76
N LEU A 60 9.25 8.26 9.62
CA LEU A 60 7.99 7.63 9.29
C LEU A 60 7.33 8.35 8.09
N SER A 61 6.56 7.58 7.32
CA SER A 61 5.90 8.03 6.11
C SER A 61 4.63 7.21 5.86
N LYS A 62 3.81 7.61 4.88
CA LYS A 62 2.65 6.80 4.46
C LYS A 62 2.99 5.35 4.09
N GLY A 63 4.22 5.08 3.63
CA GLY A 63 4.66 3.73 3.25
C GLY A 63 5.36 2.95 4.37
N ASN A 64 5.64 3.60 5.50
CA ASN A 64 6.25 2.99 6.68
C ASN A 64 5.92 3.88 7.88
N PHE A 65 4.78 3.63 8.52
CA PHE A 65 4.17 4.49 9.54
C PHE A 65 4.17 3.87 10.94
N TYR A 66 4.79 2.69 11.09
CA TYR A 66 4.85 1.93 12.33
C TYR A 66 6.15 1.14 12.39
N PHE A 67 6.68 0.98 13.59
CA PHE A 67 7.84 0.12 13.84
C PHE A 67 7.71 -0.51 15.23
N GLU A 68 8.37 -1.65 15.43
CA GLU A 68 8.36 -2.37 16.70
C GLU A 68 9.77 -2.57 17.26
N VAL A 69 9.82 -2.66 18.59
CA VAL A 69 11.03 -2.92 19.36
C VAL A 69 10.71 -4.00 20.37
N THR A 70 11.32 -5.17 20.21
CA THR A 70 11.22 -6.28 21.15
C THR A 70 12.33 -6.19 22.19
N ILE A 71 11.99 -6.20 23.47
CA ILE A 71 12.98 -6.16 24.55
C ILE A 71 13.62 -7.55 24.70
N VAL A 72 14.89 -7.67 24.30
CA VAL A 72 15.65 -8.92 24.42
C VAL A 72 16.21 -9.08 25.83
N ASP A 73 16.70 -7.99 26.41
CA ASP A 73 17.14 -7.90 27.80
C ASP A 73 16.87 -6.48 28.35
N THR A 74 16.30 -6.39 29.55
CA THR A 74 16.05 -5.13 30.24
C THR A 74 17.33 -4.53 30.84
N GLY A 75 18.42 -5.28 30.88
CA GLY A 75 19.61 -4.89 31.63
C GLY A 75 19.31 -4.66 33.11
N VAL A 76 20.12 -3.82 33.74
CA VAL A 76 20.06 -3.58 35.19
C VAL A 76 18.83 -2.74 35.60
N ARG A 77 18.43 -1.75 34.79
CA ARG A 77 17.40 -0.77 35.17
C ARG A 77 16.17 -0.76 34.24
N GLY A 78 16.25 -1.36 33.05
CA GLY A 78 15.13 -1.40 32.11
C GLY A 78 14.79 -0.06 31.47
N MET A 79 15.69 0.93 31.51
CA MET A 79 15.49 2.30 31.03
C MET A 79 15.60 2.36 29.49
N ILE A 80 14.73 1.61 28.84
CA ILE A 80 14.59 1.52 27.40
C ILE A 80 13.43 2.45 26.99
N ALA A 81 13.70 3.36 26.05
CA ALA A 81 12.71 4.30 25.53
C ALA A 81 12.50 4.07 24.04
N VAL A 82 11.25 3.98 23.59
CA VAL A 82 10.88 3.78 22.18
C VAL A 82 10.01 4.94 21.74
N GLY A 83 10.33 5.57 20.62
CA GLY A 83 9.56 6.72 20.17
C GLY A 83 10.06 7.40 18.90
N LEU A 84 9.65 8.65 18.74
CA LEU A 84 9.93 9.48 17.58
C LEU A 84 10.69 10.74 17.97
N VAL A 85 11.69 11.08 17.16
CA VAL A 85 12.56 12.24 17.37
C VAL A 85 12.81 13.01 16.07
N PRO A 86 13.20 14.29 16.11
CA PRO A 86 13.66 15.01 14.91
C PRO A 86 14.99 14.42 14.38
N GLN A 87 15.24 14.59 13.08
CA GLN A 87 16.47 14.13 12.40
C GLN A 87 17.76 14.49 13.15
N TYR A 88 17.79 15.67 13.78
CA TYR A 88 18.95 16.18 14.51
C TYR A 88 18.85 16.07 16.03
N TYR A 89 18.26 14.99 16.53
CA TYR A 89 18.21 14.71 17.97
C TYR A 89 19.60 14.58 18.60
N LYS A 90 19.73 15.00 19.86
CA LYS A 90 20.96 14.78 20.63
C LYS A 90 20.98 13.35 21.15
N LEU A 91 22.06 12.62 20.86
CA LEU A 91 22.15 11.17 21.12
C LEU A 91 22.58 10.82 22.55
N ASP A 92 22.63 11.80 23.45
CA ASP A 92 22.92 11.67 24.87
C ASP A 92 21.70 11.97 25.76
N HIS A 93 20.51 11.97 25.16
CA HIS A 93 19.22 12.14 25.82
C HIS A 93 18.29 11.00 25.38
N GLN A 94 17.40 10.57 26.28
CA GLN A 94 16.39 9.58 25.91
C GLN A 94 15.38 10.21 24.94
N PRO A 95 14.88 9.45 23.95
CA PRO A 95 13.70 9.85 23.19
C PRO A 95 12.58 10.37 24.12
N GLY A 96 11.91 11.45 23.71
CA GLY A 96 10.87 12.11 24.49
C GLY A 96 11.34 13.20 25.46
N TRP A 97 12.64 13.31 25.78
CA TRP A 97 13.14 14.30 26.76
C TRP A 97 13.36 15.71 26.21
N LEU A 98 13.71 15.84 24.92
CA LEU A 98 13.95 17.13 24.25
C LEU A 98 12.76 17.52 23.36
N PRO A 99 12.54 18.82 23.08
CA PRO A 99 11.43 19.30 22.26
C PRO A 99 11.25 18.57 20.92
N HIS A 100 10.00 18.50 20.46
CA HIS A 100 9.59 17.84 19.21
C HIS A 100 9.88 16.33 19.18
N SER A 101 10.04 15.70 20.34
CA SER A 101 10.16 14.24 20.46
C SER A 101 9.14 13.67 21.41
N VAL A 102 8.76 12.42 21.19
CA VAL A 102 7.82 11.69 22.03
C VAL A 102 8.28 10.25 22.18
N ALA A 103 8.15 9.68 23.37
CA ALA A 103 8.52 8.28 23.60
C ALA A 103 7.77 7.67 24.78
N TYR A 104 7.58 6.36 24.68
CA TYR A 104 7.09 5.50 25.74
C TYR A 104 8.28 4.78 26.40
N HIS A 105 8.39 4.92 27.72
CA HIS A 105 9.52 4.42 28.51
C HIS A 105 9.13 3.11 29.20
N ALA A 106 9.94 2.06 29.01
CA ALA A 106 9.66 0.70 29.44
C ALA A 106 9.72 0.53 30.96
N ASP A 107 10.64 1.21 31.64
CA ASP A 107 10.93 1.07 33.06
C ASP A 107 9.81 1.61 33.95
N ASP A 108 9.11 2.66 33.54
CA ASP A 108 8.09 3.32 34.35
C ASP A 108 6.69 3.36 33.69
N GLY A 109 6.59 3.00 32.42
CA GLY A 109 5.33 2.98 31.68
C GLY A 109 4.81 4.37 31.33
N LYS A 110 5.64 5.42 31.40
CA LYS A 110 5.22 6.78 31.12
C LYS A 110 5.50 7.22 29.71
N LEU A 111 4.74 8.22 29.28
CA LEU A 111 4.94 8.94 28.05
C LEU A 111 5.73 10.23 28.33
N TYR A 112 6.83 10.42 27.61
CA TYR A 112 7.64 11.63 27.62
C TYR A 112 7.43 12.37 26.32
N ASN A 113 6.99 13.63 26.38
CA ASN A 113 6.66 14.44 25.21
C ASN A 113 7.35 15.81 25.30
N GLY A 114 8.58 15.87 24.77
CA GLY A 114 9.36 17.09 24.71
C GLY A 114 10.00 17.56 26.02
N ASN A 115 9.95 16.76 27.09
CA ASN A 115 10.42 17.16 28.42
C ASN A 115 10.79 15.95 29.30
N THR A 116 11.49 16.18 30.41
CA THR A 116 12.00 15.14 31.32
C THR A 116 10.99 14.66 32.37
N ILE A 117 9.74 15.11 32.32
CA ILE A 117 8.69 14.75 33.25
C ILE A 117 7.67 13.86 32.51
N GLY A 118 7.77 12.56 32.74
CA GLY A 118 6.86 11.57 32.15
C GLY A 118 5.44 11.69 32.72
N GLN A 119 4.45 11.46 31.86
CA GLN A 119 3.03 11.38 32.21
C GLN A 119 2.59 9.91 32.27
N GLN A 120 1.70 9.58 33.21
CA GLN A 120 1.15 8.22 33.28
C GLN A 120 0.44 7.89 31.97
N PHE A 121 0.81 6.76 31.36
CA PHE A 121 0.34 6.43 30.01
C PHE A 121 0.00 4.96 29.86
N GLY A 122 0.95 4.07 30.17
CA GLY A 122 0.79 2.62 30.00
C GLY A 122 1.39 1.80 31.13
N PRO A 123 1.32 0.46 31.03
CA PRO A 123 2.04 -0.43 31.92
C PRO A 123 3.56 -0.33 31.71
N LYS A 124 4.36 -0.89 32.62
CA LYS A 124 5.79 -1.11 32.36
C LYS A 124 5.99 -2.22 31.32
N CYS A 125 7.14 -2.24 30.66
CA CYS A 125 7.53 -3.30 29.73
C CYS A 125 8.75 -4.06 30.27
N ASN A 126 8.78 -5.37 30.06
CA ASN A 126 9.84 -6.27 30.53
C ASN A 126 10.42 -7.06 29.36
N ARG A 127 11.43 -7.89 29.65
CA ARG A 127 11.99 -8.84 28.69
C ARG A 127 10.89 -9.65 28.00
N GLY A 128 10.96 -9.71 26.67
CA GLY A 128 9.99 -10.37 25.80
C GLY A 128 8.81 -9.50 25.38
N ASP A 129 8.56 -8.36 26.05
CA ASP A 129 7.53 -7.42 25.60
C ASP A 129 7.97 -6.71 24.31
N ARG A 130 7.01 -6.43 23.44
CA ARG A 130 7.16 -5.71 22.18
C ARG A 130 6.48 -4.36 22.28
N ILE A 131 7.26 -3.30 22.10
CA ILE A 131 6.77 -1.92 22.09
C ILE A 131 6.70 -1.46 20.64
N GLY A 132 5.49 -1.13 20.17
CA GLY A 132 5.31 -0.53 18.86
C GLY A 132 5.02 0.96 18.95
N CYS A 133 5.45 1.71 17.94
CA CYS A 133 5.24 3.14 17.83
C CYS A 133 4.88 3.48 16.39
N GLY A 134 3.78 4.21 16.20
CA GLY A 134 3.34 4.61 14.88
C GLY A 134 2.57 5.91 14.84
N ILE A 135 2.14 6.28 13.65
CA ILE A 135 1.38 7.50 13.38
C ILE A 135 0.07 7.16 12.67
N TYR A 136 -1.01 7.85 13.03
CA TYR A 136 -2.24 7.81 12.23
C TYR A 136 -2.06 8.66 10.96
N LEU A 137 -2.50 8.11 9.83
CA LEU A 137 -2.36 8.73 8.50
C LEU A 137 -3.55 9.60 8.09
N GLU A 138 -4.53 9.79 8.99
CA GLU A 138 -5.68 10.68 8.77
C GLU A 138 -5.21 12.12 8.48
N ALA A 139 -6.08 12.90 7.83
CA ALA A 139 -5.74 14.20 7.26
C ALA A 139 -4.90 15.03 8.23
N PHE A 140 -3.67 15.34 7.81
CA PHE A 140 -2.72 16.19 8.52
C PHE A 140 -3.22 17.65 8.51
N GLU A 141 -4.34 17.90 9.16
CA GLU A 141 -4.84 19.24 9.39
C GLU A 141 -3.88 19.94 10.35
N ASP A 142 -3.50 21.16 9.99
CA ASP A 142 -2.74 22.10 10.84
C ASP A 142 -1.30 21.70 11.25
N GLY A 143 -0.66 20.76 10.55
CA GLY A 143 0.76 20.42 10.78
C GLY A 143 1.00 19.69 12.10
N GLN A 144 0.00 18.96 12.57
CA GLN A 144 0.07 18.08 13.73
C GLN A 144 0.07 16.60 13.29
N THR A 145 0.73 15.75 14.06
CA THR A 145 0.75 14.30 13.83
C THR A 145 0.26 13.57 15.08
N THR A 146 -0.71 12.67 14.92
CA THR A 146 -1.17 11.80 16.01
C THR A 146 -0.29 10.56 16.05
N VAL A 147 0.49 10.43 17.12
CA VAL A 147 1.36 9.28 17.41
C VAL A 147 0.61 8.33 18.33
N PHE A 148 0.72 7.03 18.11
CA PHE A 148 0.19 6.00 18.99
C PHE A 148 1.28 5.02 19.39
N PHE A 149 1.09 4.40 20.55
CA PHE A 149 2.00 3.40 21.09
C PHE A 149 1.25 2.12 21.40
N THR A 150 1.97 1.01 21.33
CA THR A 150 1.40 -0.32 21.47
C THR A 150 2.32 -1.16 22.35
N LYS A 151 1.73 -2.10 23.07
CA LYS A 151 2.44 -3.12 23.82
C LYS A 151 1.87 -4.47 23.43
N ASN A 152 2.71 -5.36 22.91
CA ASN A 152 2.36 -6.71 22.47
C ASN A 152 1.14 -6.71 21.52
N GLY A 153 1.19 -5.88 20.48
CA GLY A 153 0.11 -5.76 19.50
C GLY A 153 -1.15 -5.02 19.99
N LYS A 154 -1.21 -4.60 21.25
CA LYS A 154 -2.35 -3.84 21.80
C LYS A 154 -2.01 -2.36 21.97
N GLU A 155 -2.86 -1.50 21.44
CA GLU A 155 -2.73 -0.05 21.63
C GLU A 155 -2.81 0.32 23.11
N VAL A 156 -1.82 1.11 23.55
CA VAL A 156 -1.71 1.66 24.91
C VAL A 156 -2.39 3.03 24.97
N GLY A 157 -2.19 3.85 23.93
CA GLY A 157 -2.80 5.16 23.81
C GLY A 157 -2.19 5.99 22.69
N THR A 158 -2.65 7.25 22.60
CA THR A 158 -2.27 8.20 21.55
C THR A 158 -1.83 9.54 22.14
N VAL A 159 -1.11 10.32 21.34
CA VAL A 159 -0.64 11.67 21.67
C VAL A 159 -0.44 12.47 20.40
N VAL A 160 -0.88 13.73 20.42
CA VAL A 160 -0.67 14.65 19.30
C VAL A 160 0.65 15.39 19.50
N VAL A 161 1.50 15.39 18.47
CA VAL A 161 2.77 16.12 18.45
C VAL A 161 2.81 17.13 17.29
N PRO A 162 3.47 18.28 17.46
CA PRO A 162 3.64 19.23 16.38
C PRO A 162 4.67 18.73 15.36
N GLY A 163 4.40 18.96 14.07
CA GLY A 163 5.26 18.60 12.96
C GLY A 163 4.64 17.56 12.03
N SER A 164 5.15 17.48 10.81
CA SER A 164 4.75 16.46 9.82
C SER A 164 5.41 15.11 10.11
N PRO A 165 4.81 13.99 9.66
CA PRO A 165 5.42 12.66 9.76
C PRO A 165 6.86 12.59 9.24
N GLU A 166 7.12 13.29 8.14
CA GLU A 166 8.42 13.30 7.45
C GLU A 166 9.53 13.96 8.28
N ALA A 167 9.18 14.62 9.39
CA ALA A 167 10.13 15.18 10.35
C ALA A 167 10.42 14.25 11.55
N LEU A 168 9.69 13.14 11.69
CA LEU A 168 9.73 12.26 12.86
C LEU A 168 10.41 10.93 12.53
N TYR A 169 11.50 10.64 13.23
CA TYR A 169 12.35 9.48 13.00
C TYR A 169 12.19 8.46 14.14
N PRO A 170 12.03 7.16 13.83
CA PRO A 170 12.12 6.11 14.82
C PRO A 170 13.40 6.20 15.64
N ALA A 171 13.27 6.11 16.96
CA ALA A 171 14.39 6.17 17.87
C ALA A 171 14.22 5.21 19.05
N VAL A 172 15.36 4.70 19.50
CA VAL A 172 15.48 3.84 20.67
C VAL A 172 16.54 4.44 21.59
N GLY A 173 16.20 4.61 22.86
CA GLY A 173 17.10 5.05 23.91
C GLY A 173 17.35 3.97 24.95
N MET A 174 18.55 3.93 25.50
CA MET A 174 19.00 2.99 26.53
C MET A 174 19.89 3.70 27.53
N HIS A 175 19.86 3.27 28.79
CA HIS A 175 20.59 3.93 29.88
C HIS A 175 21.03 2.96 30.98
N SER A 176 21.06 1.65 30.74
CA SER A 176 21.68 0.71 31.68
C SER A 176 22.38 -0.48 31.03
N LEU A 177 23.39 -0.97 31.75
CA LEU A 177 24.20 -2.11 31.31
C LEU A 177 23.31 -3.34 31.04
N GLY A 178 23.58 -4.02 29.93
CA GLY A 178 22.86 -5.23 29.52
C GLY A 178 21.55 -4.97 28.78
N GLU A 179 21.13 -3.72 28.59
CA GLU A 179 19.95 -3.43 27.76
C GLU A 179 20.20 -3.84 26.30
N GLU A 180 19.27 -4.63 25.78
CA GLU A 180 19.32 -5.17 24.42
C GLU A 180 17.91 -5.27 23.85
N VAL A 181 17.74 -4.86 22.59
CA VAL A 181 16.46 -4.94 21.88
C VAL A 181 16.66 -5.43 20.46
N GLN A 182 15.62 -6.04 19.90
CA GLN A 182 15.51 -6.29 18.46
C GLN A 182 14.57 -5.25 17.85
N LEU A 183 15.04 -4.58 16.80
CA LEU A 183 14.36 -3.51 16.10
C LEU A 183 13.78 -4.01 14.77
N ASP A 184 12.47 -3.87 14.60
CA ASP A 184 11.78 -4.08 13.33
C ASP A 184 11.27 -2.73 12.79
N LEU A 185 11.98 -2.21 11.77
CA LEU A 185 11.61 -0.98 11.08
C LEU A 185 10.60 -1.18 9.95
N GLN A 186 10.17 -2.42 9.69
CA GLN A 186 9.21 -2.78 8.64
C GLN A 186 7.94 -3.40 9.23
N ALA A 187 7.78 -3.34 10.56
CA ALA A 187 6.60 -3.85 11.23
C ALA A 187 5.32 -3.21 10.70
N GLU A 188 4.25 -4.00 10.65
CA GLU A 188 2.95 -3.56 10.16
C GLU A 188 1.97 -3.41 11.33
N TRP A 189 1.21 -2.31 11.36
CA TRP A 189 0.20 -2.05 12.38
C TRP A 189 -1.19 -2.00 11.78
N GLY A 190 -2.15 -2.59 12.48
CA GLY A 190 -3.56 -2.59 12.07
C GLY A 190 -3.95 -3.74 11.15
N ILE A 191 -3.03 -4.67 10.87
CA ILE A 191 -3.34 -5.93 10.17
C ILE A 191 -3.78 -7.01 11.17
N GLU A 192 -3.24 -7.01 12.39
CA GLU A 192 -3.53 -8.03 13.41
C GLU A 192 -4.86 -7.85 14.19
N LYS A 193 -5.53 -6.69 14.11
CA LYS A 193 -6.84 -6.51 14.79
C LYS A 193 -8.04 -6.98 13.97
N GLU A 194 -7.88 -7.26 12.68
CA GLU A 194 -8.85 -8.05 11.89
C GLU A 194 -8.44 -9.54 11.80
N ASN A 195 -7.14 -9.89 11.94
CA ASN A 195 -6.62 -11.25 11.72
C ASN A 195 -6.43 -12.12 12.99
N GLY A 196 -7.12 -11.81 14.10
CA GLY A 196 -7.06 -12.59 15.35
C GLY A 196 -7.73 -13.97 15.32
N LEU A 197 -8.28 -14.38 14.18
CA LEU A 197 -8.73 -15.74 13.91
C LEU A 197 -7.69 -16.38 12.98
N MET A 198 -7.05 -17.44 13.47
CA MET A 198 -6.23 -18.39 12.73
C MET A 198 -6.59 -18.46 11.23
N ILE A 199 -5.85 -17.76 10.37
CA ILE A 199 -6.05 -17.81 8.92
C ILE A 199 -5.45 -19.13 8.41
N VAL A 200 -6.34 -20.11 8.23
CA VAL A 200 -6.35 -20.85 6.96
C VAL A 200 -6.79 -19.81 5.93
N ASP A 201 -5.94 -19.56 4.93
CA ASP A 201 -6.12 -18.52 3.91
C ASP A 201 -7.58 -18.35 3.48
N SER A 202 -8.23 -17.35 4.06
CA SER A 202 -9.58 -16.98 3.72
C SER A 202 -9.60 -15.53 3.33
N HIS A 203 -9.44 -15.27 2.02
CA HIS A 203 -9.64 -14.00 1.33
C HIS A 203 -11.07 -13.40 1.50
N GLU A 204 -11.79 -13.76 2.56
CA GLU A 204 -13.11 -13.27 2.93
C GLU A 204 -13.09 -11.75 3.20
N ASP A 205 -12.00 -11.24 3.76
CA ASP A 205 -11.85 -9.84 4.16
C ASP A 205 -11.52 -8.88 3.01
N GLU A 206 -11.27 -9.38 1.79
CA GLU A 206 -11.04 -8.53 0.60
C GLU A 206 -12.34 -7.88 0.10
N TRP A 207 -13.51 -8.48 0.39
CA TRP A 207 -14.81 -8.09 -0.16
C TRP A 207 -15.60 -7.21 0.80
N GLY A 208 -15.97 -6.00 0.36
CA GLY A 208 -16.59 -4.98 1.20
C GLY A 208 -18.10 -4.81 1.01
N ARG A 209 -18.63 -5.18 -0.16
CA ARG A 209 -20.07 -5.16 -0.45
C ARG A 209 -20.46 -6.45 -1.12
N LEU A 210 -21.23 -7.26 -0.39
CA LEU A 210 -21.79 -8.52 -0.86
C LEU A 210 -23.30 -8.41 -1.01
N HIS A 211 -23.84 -8.99 -2.07
CA HIS A 211 -25.27 -9.16 -2.28
C HIS A 211 -25.48 -10.52 -2.94
N ASP A 212 -26.23 -11.41 -2.28
CA ASP A 212 -26.54 -12.74 -2.79
C ASP A 212 -25.28 -13.56 -3.19
N VAL A 213 -24.14 -13.24 -2.60
CA VAL A 213 -22.86 -13.94 -2.69
C VAL A 213 -22.35 -14.19 -1.27
N ARG A 214 -21.93 -15.42 -1.01
CA ARG A 214 -21.24 -15.85 0.20
C ARG A 214 -19.75 -15.99 -0.10
N VAL A 215 -18.91 -15.52 0.80
CA VAL A 215 -17.46 -15.74 0.72
C VAL A 215 -17.10 -16.85 1.70
N THR A 216 -16.27 -17.79 1.28
CA THR A 216 -15.70 -18.83 2.14
C THR A 216 -14.28 -19.12 1.69
N GLY A 217 -13.28 -18.71 2.45
CA GLY A 217 -11.92 -18.79 1.95
C GLY A 217 -11.66 -17.75 0.84
N SER A 218 -11.07 -18.21 -0.26
CA SER A 218 -11.03 -17.52 -1.57
C SER A 218 -12.28 -17.71 -2.42
N LEU A 219 -13.24 -18.53 -2.00
CA LEU A 219 -14.39 -18.90 -2.82
C LEU A 219 -15.50 -17.84 -2.73
N LEU A 220 -15.91 -17.32 -3.87
CA LEU A 220 -17.15 -16.56 -4.03
C LEU A 220 -18.26 -17.48 -4.54
N GLU A 221 -19.26 -17.73 -3.71
CA GLU A 221 -20.38 -18.60 -4.03
C GLU A 221 -21.67 -17.78 -4.18
N TYR A 222 -22.33 -17.88 -5.34
CA TYR A 222 -23.66 -17.30 -5.51
C TYR A 222 -24.70 -18.06 -4.68
N VAL A 223 -25.40 -17.34 -3.80
CA VAL A 223 -26.44 -17.89 -2.89
C VAL A 223 -27.82 -17.27 -3.13
N GLY A 224 -27.97 -16.53 -4.23
CA GLY A 224 -29.22 -15.89 -4.62
C GLY A 224 -30.24 -16.84 -5.24
N LYS A 225 -31.37 -16.27 -5.67
CA LYS A 225 -32.52 -17.05 -6.18
C LYS A 225 -32.38 -17.50 -7.63
N GLY A 226 -31.62 -16.77 -8.45
CA GLY A 226 -31.38 -17.06 -9.87
C GLY A 226 -32.62 -17.10 -10.77
N LYS A 227 -33.73 -16.46 -10.39
CA LYS A 227 -35.02 -16.59 -11.11
C LYS A 227 -35.19 -15.60 -12.27
N SER A 228 -34.52 -14.46 -12.19
CA SER A 228 -34.67 -13.35 -13.12
C SER A 228 -33.34 -12.61 -13.31
N ILE A 229 -33.28 -11.76 -14.34
CA ILE A 229 -32.09 -10.97 -14.69
C ILE A 229 -31.67 -9.96 -13.62
N VAL A 230 -32.52 -9.71 -12.61
CA VAL A 230 -32.21 -8.83 -11.47
C VAL A 230 -31.74 -9.60 -10.23
N ASP A 231 -31.85 -10.93 -10.23
CA ASP A 231 -31.34 -11.79 -9.14
C ASP A 231 -29.82 -11.99 -9.32
N VAL A 232 -29.08 -10.88 -9.29
CA VAL A 232 -27.63 -10.86 -9.52
C VAL A 232 -26.88 -10.93 -8.19
N GLY A 233 -25.88 -11.80 -8.14
CA GLY A 233 -24.88 -11.79 -7.08
C GLY A 233 -23.84 -10.70 -7.33
N LEU A 234 -23.56 -9.85 -6.34
CA LEU A 234 -22.48 -8.88 -6.40
C LEU A 234 -21.49 -9.13 -5.27
N ALA A 235 -20.22 -9.19 -5.61
CA ALA A 235 -19.11 -9.01 -4.68
C ALA A 235 -18.27 -7.82 -5.16
N GLN A 236 -18.04 -6.84 -4.30
CA GLN A 236 -17.19 -5.68 -4.58
C GLN A 236 -16.16 -5.50 -3.47
N ALA A 237 -14.90 -5.35 -3.84
CA ALA A 237 -13.78 -5.21 -2.92
C ALA A 237 -13.91 -4.01 -1.97
N ARG A 238 -13.34 -4.11 -0.76
CA ARG A 238 -13.30 -3.01 0.23
C ARG A 238 -12.47 -1.83 -0.26
N LEU A 239 -11.34 -2.13 -0.91
CA LEU A 239 -10.35 -1.15 -1.34
C LEU A 239 -10.38 -0.98 -2.87
N PRO A 240 -10.29 0.25 -3.39
CA PRO A 240 -10.14 0.46 -4.82
C PRO A 240 -8.73 0.03 -5.29
N LEU A 241 -8.64 -0.36 -6.55
CA LEU A 241 -7.34 -0.50 -7.19
C LEU A 241 -6.57 0.83 -7.14
N ASN A 242 -5.27 0.74 -6.94
CA ASN A 242 -4.35 1.88 -6.82
C ASN A 242 -3.01 1.52 -7.48
N THR A 243 -2.07 2.47 -7.55
CA THR A 243 -0.77 2.27 -8.23
C THR A 243 0.08 1.12 -7.68
N ARG A 244 -0.20 0.60 -6.48
CA ARG A 244 0.45 -0.58 -5.88
C ARG A 244 -0.34 -1.87 -6.07
N CYS A 245 -1.66 -1.80 -6.02
CA CYS A 245 -2.57 -2.94 -6.20
C CYS A 245 -3.49 -2.61 -7.38
N HIS A 246 -3.07 -2.97 -8.59
CA HIS A 246 -3.68 -2.50 -9.84
C HIS A 246 -4.19 -3.64 -10.73
N TYR A 247 -4.23 -4.87 -10.21
CA TYR A 247 -4.62 -6.08 -10.92
C TYR A 247 -5.22 -7.09 -9.94
N TYR A 248 -6.20 -7.88 -10.41
CA TYR A 248 -6.75 -9.02 -9.70
C TYR A 248 -7.29 -10.08 -10.67
N GLU A 249 -7.42 -11.32 -10.20
CA GLU A 249 -7.88 -12.46 -11.00
C GLU A 249 -9.01 -13.22 -10.29
N LEU A 250 -9.85 -13.90 -11.06
CA LEU A 250 -10.86 -14.84 -10.59
C LEU A 250 -10.78 -16.14 -11.39
N GLU A 251 -10.74 -17.28 -10.71
CA GLU A 251 -10.90 -18.60 -11.31
C GLU A 251 -12.38 -19.01 -11.25
N ILE A 252 -12.92 -19.53 -12.37
CA ILE A 252 -14.27 -20.09 -12.40
C ILE A 252 -14.20 -21.53 -11.90
N THR A 253 -14.49 -21.76 -10.62
CA THR A 253 -14.47 -23.11 -10.04
C THR A 253 -15.72 -23.92 -10.35
N ASP A 254 -16.85 -23.24 -10.60
CA ASP A 254 -18.12 -23.82 -11.05
C ASP A 254 -18.83 -22.77 -11.91
N ALA A 255 -19.17 -23.13 -13.15
CA ALA A 255 -19.84 -22.21 -14.09
C ALA A 255 -21.35 -22.07 -13.82
N GLY A 256 -21.94 -22.93 -12.99
CA GLY A 256 -23.38 -23.08 -12.84
C GLY A 256 -24.08 -23.41 -14.17
N GLU A 257 -25.39 -23.20 -14.23
CA GLU A 257 -26.17 -23.58 -15.42
C GLU A 257 -25.89 -22.72 -16.67
N LYS A 258 -25.50 -21.45 -16.48
CA LYS A 258 -25.45 -20.45 -17.56
C LYS A 258 -24.11 -19.71 -17.67
N CYS A 259 -23.20 -19.84 -16.71
CA CYS A 259 -21.92 -19.13 -16.66
C CYS A 259 -22.04 -17.60 -16.69
N TYR A 260 -23.12 -17.04 -16.15
CA TYR A 260 -23.31 -15.58 -16.00
C TYR A 260 -22.41 -15.01 -14.89
N ILE A 261 -21.11 -15.04 -15.14
CA ILE A 261 -20.05 -14.57 -14.26
C ILE A 261 -19.37 -13.40 -14.97
N ALA A 262 -19.18 -12.30 -14.25
CA ALA A 262 -18.56 -11.09 -14.78
C ALA A 262 -17.48 -10.56 -13.84
N LEU A 263 -16.37 -10.09 -14.43
CA LEU A 263 -15.21 -9.52 -13.74
C LEU A 263 -14.99 -8.08 -14.24
N GLY A 264 -14.74 -7.13 -13.35
CA GLY A 264 -14.53 -5.75 -13.80
C GLY A 264 -14.31 -4.71 -12.72
N LEU A 265 -14.41 -3.44 -13.10
CA LEU A 265 -14.27 -2.29 -12.21
C LEU A 265 -15.59 -1.54 -12.13
N ALA A 266 -15.93 -1.05 -10.93
CA ALA A 266 -17.13 -0.29 -10.68
C ALA A 266 -16.90 0.78 -9.60
N ARG A 267 -17.65 1.88 -9.66
CA ARG A 267 -17.68 2.88 -8.58
C ARG A 267 -18.12 2.27 -7.25
N ARG A 268 -17.71 2.88 -6.14
CA ARG A 268 -18.01 2.45 -4.76
C ARG A 268 -19.52 2.25 -4.50
N ASP A 269 -20.35 3.07 -5.13
CA ASP A 269 -21.80 3.11 -4.97
C ASP A 269 -22.57 2.25 -6.00
N TYR A 270 -21.89 1.28 -6.65
CA TYR A 270 -22.50 0.47 -7.72
C TYR A 270 -23.80 -0.23 -7.27
N PRO A 271 -24.83 -0.31 -8.15
CA PRO A 271 -26.08 -1.00 -7.83
C PRO A 271 -25.85 -2.47 -7.55
N LYS A 272 -26.32 -2.94 -6.40
CA LYS A 272 -26.07 -4.32 -5.94
C LYS A 272 -26.79 -5.40 -6.76
N ASN A 273 -27.87 -5.05 -7.44
CA ASN A 273 -28.75 -5.97 -8.19
C ASN A 273 -28.49 -5.95 -9.70
N ARG A 274 -27.26 -5.65 -10.11
CA ARG A 274 -26.85 -5.60 -11.52
C ARG A 274 -25.44 -6.13 -11.70
N HIS A 275 -25.20 -6.79 -12.83
CA HIS A 275 -23.84 -7.21 -13.17
C HIS A 275 -22.95 -5.99 -13.42
N PRO A 276 -21.67 -6.03 -13.01
CA PRO A 276 -20.66 -5.07 -13.43
C PRO A 276 -20.70 -4.84 -14.95
N GLY A 277 -20.49 -3.61 -15.39
CA GLY A 277 -20.58 -3.20 -16.79
C GLY A 277 -21.97 -2.76 -17.26
N TRP A 278 -23.07 -3.12 -16.56
CA TRP A 278 -24.43 -2.77 -17.02
C TRP A 278 -24.94 -1.37 -16.63
N SER A 279 -24.24 -0.68 -15.73
CA SER A 279 -24.63 0.63 -15.19
C SER A 279 -23.46 1.60 -15.20
N ARG A 280 -23.74 2.89 -15.41
CA ARG A 280 -22.72 3.94 -15.55
C ARG A 280 -21.66 3.90 -14.45
N GLY A 281 -20.41 4.20 -14.83
CA GLY A 281 -19.28 4.12 -13.91
C GLY A 281 -18.80 2.70 -13.63
N SER A 282 -19.10 1.74 -14.50
CA SER A 282 -18.54 0.39 -14.45
C SER A 282 -18.15 -0.13 -15.84
N ILE A 283 -17.19 -1.03 -15.85
CA ILE A 283 -16.69 -1.76 -17.02
C ILE A 283 -16.45 -3.20 -16.59
N ALA A 284 -16.88 -4.18 -17.38
CA ALA A 284 -16.67 -5.58 -17.04
C ALA A 284 -16.70 -6.49 -18.26
N TYR A 285 -15.96 -7.59 -18.16
CA TYR A 285 -16.00 -8.68 -19.10
C TYR A 285 -16.90 -9.79 -18.56
N HIS A 286 -17.74 -10.33 -19.45
CA HIS A 286 -18.75 -11.34 -19.13
C HIS A 286 -18.34 -12.69 -19.73
N ALA A 287 -18.22 -13.70 -18.87
CA ALA A 287 -17.71 -15.03 -19.20
C ALA A 287 -18.61 -15.79 -20.19
N ASP A 288 -19.92 -15.56 -20.12
CA ASP A 288 -20.93 -16.31 -20.86
C ASP A 288 -20.98 -15.98 -22.34
N ASP A 289 -20.62 -14.76 -22.75
CA ASP A 289 -20.67 -14.35 -24.15
C ASP A 289 -19.37 -13.72 -24.67
N GLY A 290 -18.37 -13.58 -23.80
CA GLY A 290 -17.06 -13.02 -24.15
C GLY A 290 -17.08 -11.54 -24.47
N LYS A 291 -18.12 -10.82 -24.04
CA LYS A 291 -18.26 -9.39 -24.32
C LYS A 291 -17.79 -8.51 -23.17
N LEU A 292 -17.41 -7.30 -23.56
CA LEU A 292 -17.12 -6.22 -22.64
C LEU A 292 -18.31 -5.27 -22.57
N PHE A 293 -18.78 -5.00 -21.35
CA PHE A 293 -19.87 -4.08 -21.08
C PHE A 293 -19.34 -2.83 -20.39
N GLN A 294 -19.71 -1.65 -20.90
CA GLN A 294 -19.28 -0.37 -20.36
C GLN A 294 -20.48 0.53 -20.05
N GLY A 295 -20.90 0.51 -18.79
CA GLY A 295 -22.00 1.31 -18.27
C GLY A 295 -23.36 1.13 -18.96
N SER A 296 -23.57 0.03 -19.66
CA SER A 296 -24.70 -0.22 -20.54
C SER A 296 -25.07 -1.70 -20.57
N GLY A 297 -26.34 -2.04 -20.82
CA GLY A 297 -26.79 -3.43 -20.98
C GLY A 297 -26.45 -4.05 -22.35
N VAL A 298 -25.69 -3.35 -23.18
CA VAL A 298 -25.20 -3.83 -24.49
C VAL A 298 -23.68 -3.93 -24.39
N GLY A 299 -23.14 -5.10 -24.73
CA GLY A 299 -21.71 -5.39 -24.71
C GLY A 299 -21.14 -5.51 -26.12
N ASP A 300 -19.86 -5.18 -26.25
CA ASP A 300 -19.07 -5.32 -27.48
C ASP A 300 -18.26 -6.61 -27.45
N ALA A 301 -18.08 -7.26 -28.60
CA ALA A 301 -17.22 -8.44 -28.71
C ALA A 301 -15.79 -8.10 -28.27
N PHE A 302 -15.27 -8.82 -27.27
CA PHE A 302 -13.98 -8.49 -26.65
C PHE A 302 -13.04 -9.69 -26.61
N GLY A 303 -13.51 -10.86 -26.20
CA GLY A 303 -12.70 -12.06 -26.05
C GLY A 303 -13.50 -13.35 -26.26
N PRO A 304 -12.88 -14.51 -26.00
CA PRO A 304 -13.58 -15.79 -26.05
C PRO A 304 -14.62 -15.90 -24.93
N ARG A 305 -15.36 -17.01 -24.86
CA ARG A 305 -16.13 -17.36 -23.64
C ARG A 305 -15.20 -18.01 -22.62
N CYS A 306 -15.59 -17.97 -21.34
CA CYS A 306 -14.90 -18.68 -20.26
C CYS A 306 -15.78 -19.82 -19.72
N PHE A 307 -15.11 -20.85 -19.19
CA PHE A 307 -15.71 -22.07 -18.66
C PHE A 307 -15.10 -22.43 -17.30
N GLU A 308 -15.63 -23.48 -16.67
CA GLU A 308 -15.06 -24.04 -15.44
C GLU A 308 -13.56 -24.36 -15.61
N GLY A 309 -12.75 -23.92 -14.65
CA GLY A 309 -11.29 -23.99 -14.66
C GLY A 309 -10.58 -22.81 -15.34
N ASP A 310 -11.30 -21.92 -16.04
CA ASP A 310 -10.69 -20.72 -16.64
C ASP A 310 -10.44 -19.64 -15.60
N VAL A 311 -9.31 -18.93 -15.75
CA VAL A 311 -8.97 -17.74 -14.97
C VAL A 311 -9.24 -16.49 -15.79
N MET A 312 -9.85 -15.48 -15.18
CA MET A 312 -10.09 -14.16 -15.76
C MET A 312 -9.34 -13.11 -14.95
N GLY A 313 -8.62 -12.21 -15.61
CA GLY A 313 -7.87 -11.13 -14.99
C GLY A 313 -8.41 -9.74 -15.35
N CYS A 314 -8.36 -8.81 -14.40
CA CYS A 314 -8.73 -7.42 -14.62
C CYS A 314 -7.74 -6.50 -13.93
N GLY A 315 -7.20 -5.53 -14.68
CA GLY A 315 -6.30 -4.52 -14.14
C GLY A 315 -6.51 -3.15 -14.73
N ILE A 316 -5.87 -2.17 -14.09
CA ILE A 316 -5.86 -0.77 -14.50
C ILE A 316 -4.43 -0.26 -14.57
N MET A 317 -4.06 0.39 -15.67
CA MET A 317 -2.81 1.11 -15.82
C MET A 317 -3.04 2.58 -15.53
N PHE A 318 -2.37 3.07 -14.49
CA PHE A 318 -2.36 4.48 -14.12
C PHE A 318 -1.31 5.23 -14.96
N PRO A 319 -1.61 6.44 -15.46
CA PRO A 319 -0.63 7.33 -16.05
C PRO A 319 0.56 7.61 -15.12
N ARG A 320 1.74 7.90 -15.69
CA ARG A 320 2.95 8.21 -14.90
C ARG A 320 2.80 9.45 -14.03
N ASP A 321 1.89 10.34 -14.41
CA ASP A 321 1.51 11.58 -13.76
C ASP A 321 0.17 11.48 -13.03
N TYR A 322 -0.34 10.27 -12.78
CA TYR A 322 -1.56 10.07 -12.02
C TYR A 322 -1.44 10.66 -10.60
N ILE A 323 -2.25 11.68 -10.33
CA ILE A 323 -2.44 12.28 -9.01
C ILE A 323 -3.82 11.83 -8.53
N LEU A 324 -3.90 11.23 -7.35
CA LEU A 324 -5.17 10.90 -6.69
C LEU A 324 -5.89 12.21 -6.35
N ASP A 325 -6.80 12.63 -7.21
CA ASP A 325 -7.63 13.80 -6.95
C ASP A 325 -8.72 13.43 -5.93
N SER A 326 -8.58 13.92 -4.71
CA SER A 326 -9.58 13.76 -3.65
C SER A 326 -10.62 14.87 -3.79
N GLY A 327 -11.56 14.72 -4.72
CA GLY A 327 -12.72 15.61 -4.81
C GLY A 327 -13.50 15.48 -6.11
N ASP A 328 -14.68 14.84 -6.04
CA ASP A 328 -15.93 15.46 -6.53
C ASP A 328 -17.13 14.61 -6.10
N ASP A 329 -17.77 15.04 -5.01
CA ASP A 329 -19.16 14.70 -4.68
C ASP A 329 -19.95 16.03 -4.70
N ASN A 330 -20.97 16.09 -5.57
CA ASN A 330 -21.94 17.17 -5.87
C ASN A 330 -21.45 18.18 -6.93
N ASP A 331 -22.08 18.32 -8.11
CA ASP A 331 -23.45 18.84 -8.27
C ASP A 331 -24.02 18.57 -9.69
N ASP A 332 -25.35 18.42 -9.77
CA ASP A 332 -26.14 18.46 -11.00
C ASP A 332 -26.27 19.92 -11.46
N GLY A 333 -25.81 20.26 -12.67
CA GLY A 333 -26.00 21.61 -13.21
C GLY A 333 -25.60 21.76 -14.68
N ASP A 334 -26.58 22.04 -15.51
CA ASP A 334 -26.56 22.27 -16.96
C ASP A 334 -25.40 23.17 -17.45
N LEU A 335 -24.62 22.72 -18.43
CA LEU A 335 -23.94 23.60 -19.39
C LEU A 335 -23.80 22.92 -20.76
N GLU A 336 -24.52 23.44 -21.73
CA GLU A 336 -24.61 22.97 -23.11
C GLU A 336 -23.30 23.09 -23.92
N LEU A 337 -23.03 22.01 -24.68
CA LEU A 337 -22.54 21.90 -26.06
C LEU A 337 -21.30 22.68 -26.52
N LEU A 338 -20.26 21.93 -26.92
CA LEU A 338 -19.69 21.97 -28.29
C LEU A 338 -19.04 20.60 -28.66
N PRO A 339 -19.10 20.17 -29.94
CA PRO A 339 -18.98 18.76 -30.32
C PRO A 339 -17.58 18.38 -30.82
N LYS A 340 -17.09 17.21 -30.41
CA LYS A 340 -16.22 16.38 -31.27
C LYS A 340 -16.55 14.91 -31.07
N GLN A 341 -17.41 14.39 -31.95
CA GLN A 341 -17.39 12.97 -32.28
C GLN A 341 -15.97 12.60 -32.69
N ARG A 342 -15.32 11.70 -31.95
CA ARG A 342 -14.28 10.84 -32.50
C ARG A 342 -14.82 9.42 -32.43
N ARG A 343 -15.23 8.92 -33.60
CA ARG A 343 -15.41 7.50 -33.84
C ARG A 343 -14.09 6.81 -33.48
N VAL A 344 -14.18 5.73 -32.73
CA VAL A 344 -13.07 4.80 -32.49
C VAL A 344 -12.69 4.23 -33.86
N GLN A 345 -11.45 4.43 -34.27
CA GLN A 345 -10.88 3.90 -35.50
C GLN A 345 -9.88 2.83 -35.08
N ASN A 346 -10.19 1.57 -35.39
CA ASN A 346 -9.24 0.47 -35.30
C ASN A 346 -8.33 0.56 -36.52
N ASP A 347 -7.12 1.08 -36.35
CA ASP A 347 -6.12 1.10 -37.43
C ASP A 347 -5.40 -0.26 -37.49
N LEU A 348 -5.84 -1.09 -38.42
CA LEU A 348 -5.09 -2.23 -38.95
C LEU A 348 -4.08 -1.71 -39.97
N TYR A 349 -2.79 -1.87 -39.71
CA TYR A 349 -1.74 -1.58 -40.69
C TYR A 349 -1.77 -2.66 -41.78
N MET A 350 -2.30 -2.28 -42.95
CA MET A 350 -2.12 -2.99 -44.22
C MET A 350 -0.71 -2.70 -44.76
N ASN A 351 0.08 -3.76 -44.97
CA ASN A 351 1.16 -3.80 -45.95
C ASN A 351 0.92 -5.08 -46.76
N ASP A 352 0.40 -4.92 -47.98
CA ASP A 352 0.43 -5.95 -49.02
C ASP A 352 1.65 -5.67 -49.90
N GLU A 353 2.56 -6.63 -50.00
CA GLU A 353 3.24 -6.97 -51.25
C GLU A 353 3.64 -8.46 -51.15
N ASP A 354 3.25 -9.18 -52.20
CA ASP A 354 3.26 -10.63 -52.37
C ASP A 354 4.64 -11.30 -52.25
N GLU A 355 4.69 -12.56 -51.78
CA GLU A 355 5.28 -13.72 -52.49
C GLU A 355 5.16 -15.03 -51.68
N GLU A 356 5.19 -16.15 -52.41
CA GLU A 356 4.75 -17.50 -52.06
C GLU A 356 5.69 -18.31 -51.15
N GLU A 357 5.11 -19.41 -50.64
CA GLU A 357 5.69 -20.74 -50.36
C GLU A 357 6.16 -21.13 -48.93
N ASP A 358 5.72 -22.35 -48.61
CA ASP A 358 6.13 -23.32 -47.59
C ASP A 358 5.81 -23.09 -46.11
N GLY A 359 5.13 -24.11 -45.57
CA GLY A 359 4.55 -24.12 -44.24
C GLY A 359 5.54 -24.41 -43.13
N GLU A 360 5.17 -23.97 -41.93
CA GLU A 360 5.55 -24.55 -40.65
C GLU A 360 4.50 -24.10 -39.63
N GLU A 361 4.11 -25.01 -38.73
CA GLU A 361 3.22 -24.74 -37.61
C GLU A 361 3.80 -23.61 -36.74
N LEU A 362 3.07 -22.50 -36.59
CA LEU A 362 3.40 -21.45 -35.63
C LEU A 362 2.23 -21.22 -34.69
N GLU A 363 2.52 -21.43 -33.41
CA GLU A 363 1.70 -21.20 -32.23
C GLU A 363 1.13 -19.77 -32.25
N GLY A 364 -0.19 -19.64 -32.11
CA GLY A 364 -0.85 -18.34 -32.08
C GLY A 364 -0.63 -17.60 -30.77
N GLU A 365 0.16 -16.52 -30.80
CA GLU A 365 0.15 -15.47 -29.79
C GLU A 365 -1.11 -14.60 -29.95
N GLN A 366 -2.00 -14.53 -28.95
CA GLN A 366 -3.10 -13.56 -28.83
C GLN A 366 -3.53 -13.39 -27.36
N GLU A 367 -3.93 -12.23 -26.80
CA GLU A 367 -3.82 -10.81 -27.17
C GLU A 367 -4.28 -10.03 -25.89
N GLU A 368 -3.43 -9.23 -25.24
CA GLU A 368 -3.88 -8.34 -24.14
C GLU A 368 -4.66 -7.16 -24.72
N ARG A 369 -5.98 -7.08 -24.46
CA ARG A 369 -6.84 -6.00 -24.98
C ARG A 369 -7.05 -4.90 -23.94
N LYS A 370 -6.83 -3.64 -24.37
CA LYS A 370 -6.82 -2.43 -23.52
C LYS A 370 -7.98 -1.50 -23.87
N VAL A 371 -8.63 -0.93 -22.85
CA VAL A 371 -9.76 0.01 -22.99
C VAL A 371 -9.53 1.26 -22.14
N MET A 372 -9.74 2.44 -22.71
CA MET A 372 -9.45 3.72 -22.06
C MET A 372 -10.62 4.18 -21.16
N VAL A 373 -10.33 4.55 -19.91
CA VAL A 373 -11.28 5.07 -18.91
C VAL A 373 -10.64 6.24 -18.16
N ARG A 374 -11.15 7.48 -18.36
CA ARG A 374 -10.69 8.70 -17.65
C ARG A 374 -9.16 8.77 -17.55
N ASP A 375 -8.49 8.77 -18.71
CA ASP A 375 -7.03 8.82 -18.89
C ASP A 375 -6.24 7.60 -18.38
N SER A 376 -6.88 6.60 -17.79
CA SER A 376 -6.28 5.31 -17.43
C SER A 376 -6.68 4.21 -18.41
N PHE A 377 -5.91 3.12 -18.48
CA PHE A 377 -6.25 1.98 -19.35
C PHE A 377 -6.65 0.77 -18.52
N VAL A 378 -7.87 0.26 -18.70
CA VAL A 378 -8.30 -1.02 -18.16
C VAL A 378 -7.86 -2.12 -19.12
N TYR A 379 -7.25 -3.18 -18.61
CA TYR A 379 -6.93 -4.36 -19.39
C TYR A 379 -7.60 -5.58 -18.77
N ILE A 380 -8.02 -6.50 -19.62
CA ILE A 380 -8.66 -7.75 -19.21
C ILE A 380 -7.92 -8.88 -19.93
N SER A 381 -7.47 -9.85 -19.15
CA SER A 381 -6.66 -10.98 -19.61
C SER A 381 -7.36 -12.31 -19.33
N LYS A 382 -7.03 -13.32 -20.13
CA LYS A 382 -7.28 -14.72 -19.83
C LYS A 382 -5.92 -15.42 -19.84
N PRO A 383 -5.43 -16.00 -18.73
CA PRO A 383 -4.23 -16.83 -18.77
C PRO A 383 -4.51 -18.06 -19.62
N SER A 384 -3.73 -18.29 -20.69
CA SER A 384 -3.60 -19.64 -21.23
C SER A 384 -2.85 -20.48 -20.20
N ASN A 385 -3.22 -21.75 -20.09
CA ASN A 385 -2.50 -22.72 -19.25
C ASN A 385 -0.99 -22.63 -19.54
N ARG A 386 -0.24 -22.03 -18.60
CA ARG A 386 1.21 -21.73 -18.57
C ARG A 386 1.60 -20.27 -18.88
N ALA A 387 1.49 -19.41 -17.87
CA ALA A 387 2.53 -18.41 -17.60
C ALA A 387 2.52 -18.02 -16.13
N ARG A 388 3.55 -18.45 -15.38
CA ARG A 388 3.91 -17.85 -14.09
C ARG A 388 4.48 -16.47 -14.37
N ALA A 389 3.72 -15.42 -14.12
CA ALA A 389 4.29 -14.08 -13.99
C ALA A 389 4.67 -13.86 -12.51
N LEU A 390 5.98 -14.01 -12.24
CA LEU A 390 6.63 -13.37 -11.11
C LEU A 390 6.50 -11.84 -11.28
N ALA A 391 5.95 -11.15 -10.28
CA ALA A 391 6.05 -9.70 -10.20
C ALA A 391 6.97 -9.33 -9.02
N LEU A 392 8.00 -8.55 -9.33
CA LEU A 392 8.92 -7.87 -8.42
C LEU A 392 8.29 -6.63 -7.80
#